data_AF-A0A075MI25-F1
#
_entry.id   AF-A0A075MI25-F1
#
_cell.length_a   1.000
_cell.length_b   1.000
_cell.length_c   1.000
_cell.angle_alpha   90.00
_cell.angle_beta   90.00
_cell.angle_gamma   90.00
#
_symmetry.space_group_name_H-M   'P 1'
#
loop_
_entity.id
_entity.type
_entity.pdbx_description
1 polymer ?
#
loop_
_entity_poly.entity_id
_entity_poly.type
_entity_poly.pdbx_seq_one_letter_code
_entity_poly.pdbx_strand_id
1 'polypeptide(L)'
;MKNNLNSILINNPETLQIIEAVKIRDYEELKKIWDNPANKKTALNAVKILAGHRELEAIKLLMSISSYDISSFMVEGFAVRGDIDLTLEWINKGVNVHNAVKGAAEGGHVSLVNLLLGEHKASIHDAVKGAAEGGHEELMYSLLARGANINFAVEGTVLREDKKLLGRLLNQIKKTVNYKNILNTALITAAKHQQRESIKWLIEEYNTDPIKALNGAIYEKDFGFAIEIMLTYKDKIIPENISPVLTPHLKKYFNEKFNIYYFLSSVTDDELREKYIQHIAKIIRADTEQLKDNTEDFIDIMKNHKLSANDAYVYYVEAKYIERKNPTPLGDYISSFYSLYNTNIFTPQGGNNEICIPNEILNRIAYFCTEHPKLKHDDKSSGHRYSSLSEKGNNAVIDLWFERIGEIISLRPEEYIRKVSESAIMLTYEDDDNFSPVISNPIKYEYTSGFADRIRARQTNVLDR
;
A
#
# COMPACT_ATOMS: atom_id res chain seq x y z
N MET A 1 2.32 20.40 31.82
CA MET A 1 2.50 19.24 30.93
C MET A 1 1.81 19.57 29.62
N LYS A 2 2.54 19.59 28.49
CA LYS A 2 1.95 19.81 27.17
C LYS A 2 1.04 18.62 26.86
N ASN A 3 -0.25 18.86 26.63
CA ASN A 3 -1.23 17.83 26.24
C ASN A 3 -0.78 17.20 24.91
N ASN A 4 -0.29 15.95 24.97
CA ASN A 4 0.19 15.21 23.80
C ASN A 4 -0.90 14.92 22.75
N LEU A 5 -2.18 15.05 23.11
CA LEU A 5 -3.31 15.05 22.16
C LEU A 5 -3.11 16.06 21.02
N ASN A 6 -2.46 17.21 21.30
CA ASN A 6 -2.19 18.22 20.29
C ASN A 6 -1.02 17.89 19.35
N SER A 7 -0.19 16.88 19.62
CA SER A 7 1.01 16.64 18.81
C SER A 7 0.87 15.52 17.79
N ILE A 8 -0.04 14.57 18.00
CA ILE A 8 -0.22 13.40 17.11
C ILE A 8 -1.48 13.55 16.24
N LEU A 9 -2.54 14.20 16.75
CA LEU A 9 -3.79 14.41 16.00
C LEU A 9 -3.80 15.67 15.13
N ILE A 10 -2.93 16.65 15.40
CA ILE A 10 -2.87 17.95 14.69
C ILE A 10 -1.96 17.90 13.45
N ASN A 11 -1.18 16.82 13.26
CA ASN A 11 -0.25 16.75 12.13
C ASN A 11 -0.89 16.25 10.82
N ASN A 12 -2.19 15.92 10.82
CA ASN A 12 -2.87 15.56 9.58
C ASN A 12 -3.40 16.81 8.87
N PRO A 13 -3.01 17.07 7.60
CA PRO A 13 -3.44 18.23 6.82
C PRO A 13 -4.96 18.40 6.74
N GLU A 14 -5.72 17.31 6.59
CA GLU A 14 -7.18 17.36 6.47
C GLU A 14 -7.85 17.67 7.81
N THR A 15 -7.34 17.12 8.92
CA THR A 15 -7.80 17.51 10.28
C THR A 15 -7.58 18.99 10.53
N LEU A 16 -6.43 19.54 10.12
CA LEU A 16 -6.12 20.96 10.22
C LEU A 16 -7.07 21.83 9.38
N GLN A 17 -7.36 21.41 8.15
CA GLN A 17 -8.29 22.13 7.27
C GLN A 17 -9.70 22.20 7.88
N ILE A 18 -10.20 21.10 8.43
CA ILE A 18 -11.50 21.07 9.11
C ILE A 18 -11.50 22.03 10.32
N ILE A 19 -10.47 21.99 11.16
CA ILE A 19 -10.35 22.86 12.33
C ILE A 19 -10.25 24.33 11.93
N GLU A 20 -9.46 24.65 10.91
CA GLU A 20 -9.28 26.02 10.44
C GLU A 20 -10.58 26.57 9.82
N ALA A 21 -11.30 25.78 9.01
CA ALA A 21 -12.60 26.15 8.46
C ALA A 21 -13.60 26.52 9.58
N VAL A 22 -13.66 25.73 10.65
CA VAL A 22 -14.50 26.03 11.82
C VAL A 22 -14.04 27.30 12.54
N LYS A 23 -12.73 27.48 12.72
CA LYS A 23 -12.16 28.64 13.41
C LYS A 23 -12.44 29.96 12.68
N ILE A 24 -12.40 29.96 11.35
CA ILE A 24 -12.77 31.14 10.53
C ILE A 24 -14.28 31.23 10.24
N ARG A 25 -15.08 30.28 10.76
CA ARG A 25 -16.54 30.17 10.54
C ARG A 25 -16.96 30.01 9.08
N ASP A 26 -16.08 29.41 8.27
CA ASP A 26 -16.37 29.05 6.88
C ASP A 26 -17.06 27.67 6.82
N TYR A 27 -18.37 27.68 7.05
CA TYR A 27 -19.18 26.47 7.07
C TYR A 27 -19.46 25.90 5.66
N GLU A 28 -19.24 26.66 4.59
CA GLU A 28 -19.35 26.13 3.22
C GLU A 28 -18.11 25.32 2.85
N GLU A 29 -16.91 25.81 3.19
CA GLU A 29 -15.69 25.03 3.02
C GLU A 29 -15.69 23.78 3.92
N LEU A 30 -16.22 23.89 5.16
CA LEU A 30 -16.40 22.72 6.03
C LEU A 30 -17.27 21.63 5.39
N LYS A 31 -18.41 21.99 4.78
CA LYS A 31 -19.29 21.03 4.07
C LYS A 31 -18.56 20.38 2.91
N LYS A 32 -17.87 21.18 2.09
CA LYS A 32 -17.12 20.70 0.93
C LYS A 32 -16.02 19.70 1.31
N ILE A 33 -15.27 19.97 2.38
CA ILE A 33 -14.27 19.03 2.91
C ILE A 33 -14.95 17.75 3.40
N TRP A 34 -16.09 17.88 4.10
CA TRP A 34 -16.79 16.76 4.72
C TRP A 34 -17.52 15.85 3.71
N ASP A 35 -18.02 16.39 2.60
CA ASP A 35 -18.72 15.63 1.57
C ASP A 35 -17.81 14.65 0.83
N ASN A 36 -16.52 14.96 0.72
CA ASN A 36 -15.54 14.10 0.06
C ASN A 36 -14.20 14.08 0.84
N PRO A 37 -14.16 13.44 2.02
CA PRO A 37 -12.97 13.41 2.83
C PRO A 37 -11.91 12.52 2.17
N ALA A 38 -10.68 13.01 2.09
CA ALA A 38 -9.53 12.24 1.63
C ALA A 38 -9.31 11.00 2.51
N ASN A 39 -9.58 11.11 3.82
CA ASN A 39 -9.56 9.99 4.74
C ASN A 39 -10.65 10.11 5.80
N LYS A 40 -11.65 9.21 5.74
CA LYS A 40 -12.77 9.16 6.69
C LYS A 40 -12.32 9.10 8.17
N LYS A 41 -11.25 8.37 8.49
CA LYS A 41 -10.73 8.25 9.87
C LYS A 41 -10.18 9.59 10.37
N THR A 42 -9.52 10.33 9.49
CA THR A 42 -8.98 11.66 9.77
C THR A 42 -10.08 12.70 9.99
N ALA A 43 -11.12 12.67 9.15
CA ALA A 43 -12.28 13.54 9.32
C ALA A 43 -12.99 13.29 10.67
N LEU A 44 -13.14 12.01 11.06
CA LEU A 44 -13.70 11.62 12.35
C LEU A 44 -12.86 12.09 13.55
N ASN A 45 -11.53 12.08 13.44
CA ASN A 45 -10.66 12.66 14.47
C ASN A 45 -10.88 14.18 14.64
N ALA A 46 -11.21 14.89 13.56
CA ALA A 46 -11.54 16.31 13.65
C ALA A 46 -12.82 16.54 14.49
N VAL A 47 -13.85 15.69 14.35
CA VAL A 47 -15.06 15.75 15.19
C VAL A 47 -14.72 15.66 16.68
N LYS A 48 -13.84 14.72 17.07
CA LYS A 48 -13.36 14.59 18.45
C LYS A 48 -12.73 15.88 18.96
N ILE A 49 -11.91 16.55 18.14
CA ILE A 49 -11.26 17.81 18.48
C ILE A 49 -12.27 18.94 18.62
N LEU A 50 -13.19 19.08 17.67
CA LEU A 50 -14.25 20.09 17.68
C LEU A 50 -15.15 19.94 18.91
N ALA A 51 -15.55 18.71 19.24
CA ALA A 51 -16.30 18.39 20.44
C ALA A 51 -15.56 18.79 21.71
N GLY A 52 -14.28 18.43 21.83
CA GLY A 52 -13.48 18.83 22.98
C GLY A 52 -13.37 20.36 23.15
N HIS A 53 -13.41 21.13 22.07
CA HIS A 53 -13.40 22.60 22.13
C HIS A 53 -14.80 23.22 22.20
N ARG A 54 -15.86 22.39 22.32
CA ARG A 54 -17.26 22.83 22.34
C ARG A 54 -17.64 23.67 21.11
N GLU A 55 -17.15 23.30 19.92
CA GLU A 55 -17.57 23.90 18.65
C GLU A 55 -18.96 23.35 18.24
N LEU A 56 -19.98 23.64 19.06
CA LEU A 56 -21.30 23.00 18.99
C LEU A 56 -22.06 23.35 17.69
N GLU A 57 -21.84 24.52 17.12
CA GLU A 57 -22.42 24.91 15.83
C GLU A 57 -21.89 24.04 14.70
N ALA A 58 -20.56 23.88 14.64
CA ALA A 58 -19.91 23.01 13.67
C ALA A 58 -20.37 21.55 13.85
N ILE A 59 -20.43 21.06 15.09
CA ILE A 59 -20.90 19.70 15.38
C ILE A 59 -22.34 19.50 14.91
N LYS A 60 -23.26 20.44 15.18
CA LYS A 60 -24.65 20.37 14.72
C LYS A 60 -24.74 20.32 13.21
N LEU A 61 -23.94 21.13 12.52
CA LEU A 61 -23.87 21.10 11.06
C LEU A 61 -23.34 19.75 10.57
N LEU A 62 -22.22 19.27 11.08
CA LEU A 62 -21.64 17.98 10.71
C LEU A 62 -22.62 16.84 10.95
N MET A 63 -23.36 16.85 12.05
CA MET A 63 -24.43 15.87 12.31
C MET A 63 -25.54 15.89 11.26
N SER A 64 -25.92 17.07 10.76
CA SER A 64 -26.99 17.19 9.76
C SER A 64 -26.58 16.74 8.36
N ILE A 65 -25.28 16.81 8.03
CA ILE A 65 -24.76 16.49 6.68
C ILE A 65 -24.08 15.11 6.63
N SER A 66 -23.71 14.54 7.77
CA SER A 66 -23.02 13.25 7.81
C SER A 66 -23.94 12.12 7.37
N SER A 67 -23.47 11.32 6.41
CA SER A 67 -24.14 10.07 5.99
C SER A 67 -23.96 8.91 6.98
N TYR A 68 -23.29 9.15 8.11
CA TYR A 68 -22.97 8.16 9.14
C TYR A 68 -22.98 8.79 10.53
N ASP A 69 -23.14 7.95 11.55
CA ASP A 69 -23.17 8.39 12.94
C ASP A 69 -21.78 8.87 13.43
N ILE A 70 -21.72 10.12 13.89
CA ILE A 70 -20.53 10.76 14.46
C ILE A 70 -20.61 10.93 15.98
N SER A 71 -21.73 10.55 16.62
CA SER A 71 -21.98 10.79 18.04
C SER A 71 -20.97 10.10 18.96
N SER A 72 -20.42 8.94 18.55
CA SER A 72 -19.35 8.26 19.28
C SER A 72 -18.08 9.11 19.44
N PHE A 73 -17.59 9.69 18.33
CA PHE A 73 -16.41 10.56 18.30
C PHE A 73 -16.64 11.89 19.01
N MET A 74 -17.88 12.40 18.92
CA MET A 74 -18.30 13.60 19.63
C MET A 74 -18.22 13.39 21.16
N VAL A 75 -18.84 12.33 21.66
CA VAL A 75 -18.84 12.00 23.11
C VAL A 75 -17.43 11.72 23.60
N GLU A 76 -16.62 11.00 22.83
CA GLU A 76 -15.22 10.80 23.16
C GLU A 76 -14.48 12.15 23.29
N GLY A 77 -14.73 13.10 22.39
CA GLY A 77 -14.13 14.44 22.43
C GLY A 77 -14.52 15.25 23.67
N PHE A 78 -15.80 15.24 24.05
CA PHE A 78 -16.27 15.85 25.30
C PHE A 78 -15.58 15.21 26.51
N ALA A 79 -15.54 13.88 26.54
CA ALA A 79 -14.97 13.13 27.66
C ALA A 79 -13.45 13.35 27.80
N VAL A 80 -12.70 13.43 26.69
CA VAL A 80 -11.26 13.75 26.67
C VAL A 80 -10.95 15.11 27.28
N ARG A 81 -11.90 16.05 27.27
CA ARG A 81 -11.74 17.37 27.91
C ARG A 81 -12.40 17.46 29.27
N GLY A 82 -12.97 16.35 29.75
CA GLY A 82 -13.57 16.24 31.07
C GLY A 82 -14.94 16.91 31.17
N ASP A 83 -15.61 17.11 30.04
CA ASP A 83 -16.92 17.73 29.97
C ASP A 83 -18.00 16.73 30.41
N ILE A 84 -18.24 16.68 31.72
CA ILE A 84 -19.18 15.73 32.33
C ILE A 84 -20.60 15.92 31.78
N ASP A 85 -21.07 17.17 31.70
CA ASP A 85 -22.46 17.46 31.33
C ASP A 85 -22.78 17.00 29.91
N LEU A 86 -21.96 17.39 28.92
CA LEU A 86 -22.18 16.98 27.53
C LEU A 86 -21.91 15.49 27.34
N THR A 87 -20.93 14.91 28.05
CA THR A 87 -20.67 13.47 27.98
C THR A 87 -21.91 12.68 28.44
N LEU A 88 -22.48 13.03 29.60
CA LEU A 88 -23.65 12.34 30.16
C LEU A 88 -24.92 12.60 29.36
N GLU A 89 -25.13 13.81 28.84
CA GLU A 89 -26.28 14.13 27.98
C GLU A 89 -26.39 13.15 26.82
N TRP A 90 -25.27 12.87 26.14
CA TRP A 90 -25.25 12.00 24.98
C TRP A 90 -25.25 10.51 25.33
N ILE A 91 -24.64 10.10 26.45
CA ILE A 91 -24.80 8.74 26.97
C ILE A 91 -26.28 8.46 27.26
N ASN A 92 -26.99 9.41 27.88
CA ASN A 92 -28.42 9.29 28.17
C ASN A 92 -29.27 9.26 26.89
N LYS A 93 -28.78 9.81 25.78
CA LYS A 93 -29.37 9.67 24.43
C LYS A 93 -29.04 8.33 23.74
N GLY A 94 -28.32 7.43 24.42
CA GLY A 94 -28.02 6.08 23.93
C GLY A 94 -26.65 5.94 23.25
N VAL A 95 -25.79 6.96 23.30
CA VAL A 95 -24.42 6.83 22.78
C VAL A 95 -23.62 5.85 23.64
N ASN A 96 -22.78 5.06 22.98
CA ASN A 96 -21.97 4.03 23.62
C ASN A 96 -21.01 4.62 24.68
N VAL A 97 -21.24 4.25 25.95
CA VAL A 97 -20.45 4.64 27.13
C VAL A 97 -18.96 4.24 27.05
N HIS A 98 -18.63 3.21 26.28
CA HIS A 98 -17.26 2.69 26.16
C HIS A 98 -16.30 3.70 25.52
N ASN A 99 -16.79 4.49 24.55
CA ASN A 99 -16.01 5.58 23.95
C ASN A 99 -15.82 6.74 24.94
N ALA A 100 -16.85 7.03 25.74
CA ALA A 100 -16.78 8.06 26.78
C ALA A 100 -15.74 7.72 27.85
N VAL A 101 -15.74 6.50 28.39
CA VAL A 101 -14.79 6.12 29.45
C VAL A 101 -13.36 6.07 28.92
N LYS A 102 -13.18 5.61 27.67
CA LYS A 102 -11.88 5.64 27.01
C LYS A 102 -11.37 7.08 26.90
N GLY A 103 -12.20 8.00 26.37
CA GLY A 103 -11.85 9.41 26.24
C GLY A 103 -11.56 10.09 27.58
N ALA A 104 -12.41 9.88 28.58
CA ALA A 104 -12.20 10.40 29.93
C ALA A 104 -10.88 9.93 30.53
N ALA A 105 -10.52 8.66 30.34
CA ALA A 105 -9.26 8.10 30.83
C ALA A 105 -8.05 8.63 30.03
N GLU A 106 -8.19 8.80 28.72
CA GLU A 106 -7.18 9.42 27.84
C GLU A 106 -6.91 10.88 28.21
N GLY A 107 -7.93 11.63 28.65
CA GLY A 107 -7.78 12.98 29.21
C GLY A 107 -7.35 13.04 30.67
N GLY A 108 -7.28 11.88 31.35
CA GLY A 108 -6.87 11.78 32.75
C GLY A 108 -7.94 12.22 33.75
N HIS A 109 -9.21 12.28 33.34
CA HIS A 109 -10.33 12.73 34.15
C HIS A 109 -10.84 11.63 35.09
N VAL A 110 -10.09 11.37 36.16
CA VAL A 110 -10.33 10.28 37.13
C VAL A 110 -11.77 10.28 37.67
N SER A 111 -12.34 11.44 38.00
CA SER A 111 -13.71 11.55 38.52
C SER A 111 -14.75 11.08 37.49
N LEU A 112 -14.61 11.48 36.23
CA LEU A 112 -15.49 11.07 35.14
C LEU A 112 -15.32 9.57 34.84
N VAL A 113 -14.09 9.06 34.85
CA VAL A 113 -13.84 7.61 34.71
C VAL A 113 -14.55 6.82 35.80
N ASN A 114 -14.41 7.22 37.07
CA ASN A 114 -15.06 6.53 38.18
C ASN A 114 -16.59 6.59 38.09
N LEU A 115 -17.15 7.74 37.69
CA LEU A 115 -18.59 7.90 37.46
C LEU A 115 -19.08 6.94 36.38
N LEU A 116 -18.41 6.90 35.22
CA LEU A 116 -18.81 6.06 34.09
C LEU A 116 -18.70 4.56 34.40
N LEU A 117 -17.66 4.15 35.12
CA LEU A 117 -17.49 2.77 35.57
C LEU A 117 -18.54 2.36 36.61
N GLY A 118 -18.88 3.26 37.54
CA GLY A 118 -19.79 2.97 38.66
C GLY A 118 -21.27 3.01 38.26
N GLU A 119 -21.69 4.06 37.54
CA GLU A 119 -23.11 4.35 37.32
C GLU A 119 -23.57 3.98 35.90
N HIS A 120 -22.67 4.01 34.93
CA HIS A 120 -23.00 3.76 33.52
C HIS A 120 -22.44 2.44 32.97
N LYS A 121 -21.95 1.55 33.85
CA LYS A 121 -21.45 0.20 33.53
C LYS A 121 -20.40 0.18 32.40
N ALA A 122 -19.58 1.23 32.31
CA ALA A 122 -18.53 1.28 31.32
C ALA A 122 -17.47 0.20 31.57
N SER A 123 -16.76 -0.22 30.53
CA SER A 123 -15.72 -1.23 30.64
C SER A 123 -14.46 -0.66 31.28
N ILE A 124 -13.97 -1.32 32.32
CA ILE A 124 -12.68 -1.01 32.93
C ILE A 124 -11.50 -1.27 31.96
N HIS A 125 -11.69 -2.11 30.95
CA HIS A 125 -10.69 -2.39 29.92
C HIS A 125 -10.53 -1.24 28.93
N ASP A 126 -11.63 -0.58 28.56
CA ASP A 126 -11.58 0.62 27.71
C ASP A 126 -10.94 1.79 28.48
N ALA A 127 -11.25 1.90 29.77
CA ALA A 127 -10.64 2.89 30.65
C ALA A 127 -9.11 2.71 30.75
N VAL A 128 -8.61 1.49 30.97
CA VAL A 128 -7.15 1.27 31.12
C VAL A 128 -6.42 1.51 29.81
N LYS A 129 -7.04 1.16 28.67
CA LYS A 129 -6.52 1.48 27.35
C LYS A 129 -6.41 2.99 27.15
N GLY A 130 -7.48 3.74 27.42
CA GLY A 130 -7.48 5.20 27.32
C GLY A 130 -6.43 5.84 28.22
N ALA A 131 -6.32 5.42 29.48
CA ALA A 131 -5.30 5.94 30.40
C ALA A 131 -3.87 5.70 29.90
N ALA A 132 -3.60 4.52 29.33
CA ALA A 132 -2.31 4.19 28.74
C ALA A 132 -2.01 5.02 27.48
N GLU A 133 -3.00 5.18 26.58
CA GLU A 133 -2.90 6.06 25.39
C GLU A 133 -2.60 7.52 25.79
N GLY A 134 -3.31 8.03 26.81
CA GLY A 134 -3.12 9.36 27.37
C GLY A 134 -1.80 9.55 28.13
N GLY A 135 -1.17 8.46 28.56
CA GLY A 135 0.05 8.48 29.39
C GLY A 135 -0.24 8.78 30.87
N HIS A 136 -1.48 8.56 31.32
CA HIS A 136 -1.90 8.74 32.71
C HIS A 136 -1.56 7.49 33.52
N GLU A 137 -0.26 7.32 33.82
CA GLU A 137 0.28 6.11 34.45
C GLU A 137 -0.39 5.75 35.77
N GLU A 138 -0.63 6.72 36.67
CA GLU A 138 -1.27 6.48 37.96
C GLU A 138 -2.69 5.92 37.80
N LEU A 139 -3.47 6.50 36.88
CA LEU A 139 -4.81 6.03 36.55
C LEU A 139 -4.75 4.64 35.92
N MET A 140 -3.83 4.42 34.98
CA MET A 140 -3.62 3.12 34.33
C MET A 140 -3.31 2.02 35.37
N TYR A 141 -2.33 2.23 36.27
CA TYR A 141 -1.98 1.24 37.29
C TYR A 141 -3.11 1.04 38.31
N SER A 142 -3.85 2.09 38.66
CA SER A 142 -5.05 1.98 39.51
C SER A 142 -6.12 1.09 38.88
N LEU A 143 -6.36 1.25 37.57
CA LEU A 143 -7.32 0.42 36.82
C LEU A 143 -6.85 -1.04 36.69
N LEU A 144 -5.55 -1.28 36.49
CA LEU A 144 -4.98 -2.63 36.53
C LEU A 144 -5.17 -3.29 37.90
N ALA A 145 -4.92 -2.56 38.99
CA ALA A 145 -5.13 -3.06 40.35
C ALA A 145 -6.62 -3.39 40.63
N ARG A 146 -7.55 -2.71 39.95
CA ARG A 146 -8.99 -2.96 39.99
C ARG A 146 -9.45 -4.09 39.05
N GLY A 147 -8.53 -4.82 38.44
CA GLY A 147 -8.82 -6.00 37.61
C GLY A 147 -8.93 -5.75 36.11
N ALA A 148 -8.49 -4.58 35.61
CA ALA A 148 -8.38 -4.38 34.18
C ALA A 148 -7.36 -5.34 33.55
N ASN A 149 -7.67 -5.88 32.37
CA ASN A 149 -6.76 -6.76 31.66
C ASN A 149 -5.59 -5.96 31.06
N ILE A 150 -4.37 -6.37 31.39
CA ILE A 150 -3.14 -5.69 30.98
C ILE A 150 -2.92 -5.61 29.48
N ASN A 151 -3.50 -6.51 28.68
CA ASN A 151 -3.39 -6.44 27.22
C ASN A 151 -3.90 -5.10 26.68
N PHE A 152 -4.95 -4.54 27.28
CA PHE A 152 -5.50 -3.24 26.90
C PHE A 152 -4.57 -2.08 27.28
N ALA A 153 -3.88 -2.17 28.42
CA ALA A 153 -2.86 -1.19 28.82
C ALA A 153 -1.65 -1.23 27.87
N VAL A 154 -1.20 -2.43 27.49
CA VAL A 154 -0.13 -2.62 26.51
C VAL A 154 -0.53 -2.06 25.15
N GLU A 155 -1.73 -2.38 24.67
CA GLU A 155 -2.25 -1.85 23.41
C GLU A 155 -2.25 -0.32 23.42
N GLY A 156 -2.80 0.30 24.47
CA GLY A 156 -2.82 1.76 24.58
C GLY A 156 -1.43 2.40 24.64
N THR A 157 -0.49 1.75 25.33
CA THR A 157 0.89 2.23 25.41
C THR A 157 1.62 2.15 24.06
N VAL A 158 1.38 1.07 23.29
CA VAL A 158 1.91 0.91 21.93
C VAL A 158 1.35 2.00 21.01
N LEU A 159 0.04 2.25 21.07
CA LEU A 159 -0.63 3.30 20.29
C LEU A 159 -0.09 4.71 20.59
N ARG A 160 0.35 4.95 21.82
CA ARG A 160 1.02 6.19 22.22
C ARG A 160 2.46 6.33 21.69
N GLU A 161 3.07 5.23 21.24
CA GLU A 161 4.49 5.14 20.88
C GLU A 161 5.43 5.46 22.06
N ASP A 162 4.97 5.22 23.29
CA ASP A 162 5.77 5.47 24.49
C ASP A 162 6.59 4.24 24.88
N LYS A 163 7.75 4.10 24.23
CA LYS A 163 8.74 3.05 24.49
C LYS A 163 9.13 2.96 25.98
N LYS A 164 9.19 4.08 26.71
CA LYS A 164 9.60 4.11 28.12
C LYS A 164 8.50 3.58 29.04
N LEU A 165 7.25 3.98 28.81
CA LEU A 165 6.11 3.42 29.53
C LEU A 165 5.94 1.93 29.23
N LEU A 166 6.06 1.54 27.96
CA LEU A 166 5.94 0.14 27.54
C LEU A 166 7.00 -0.73 28.21
N GLY A 167 8.27 -0.28 28.22
CA GLY A 167 9.35 -0.99 28.91
C GLY A 167 9.12 -1.15 30.42
N ARG A 168 8.58 -0.12 31.09
CA ARG A 168 8.22 -0.21 32.52
C ARG A 168 7.09 -1.21 32.75
N LEU A 169 6.04 -1.17 31.94
CA LEU A 169 4.91 -2.09 32.01
C LEU A 169 5.37 -3.54 31.80
N LEU A 170 6.14 -3.81 30.73
CA LEU A 170 6.67 -5.13 30.42
C LEU A 170 7.61 -5.66 31.53
N ASN A 171 8.43 -4.81 32.13
CA ASN A 171 9.33 -5.20 33.21
C ASN A 171 8.57 -5.65 34.48
N GLN A 172 7.47 -4.96 34.82
CA GLN A 172 6.67 -5.34 35.99
C GLN A 172 6.04 -6.74 35.84
N ILE A 173 5.67 -7.11 34.61
CA ILE A 173 5.01 -8.40 34.34
C ILE A 173 5.95 -9.51 33.88
N LYS A 174 7.26 -9.27 33.88
CA LYS A 174 8.26 -10.22 33.36
C LYS A 174 8.22 -11.59 34.03
N LYS A 175 7.76 -11.67 35.28
CA LYS A 175 7.63 -12.92 36.06
C LYS A 175 6.25 -13.58 35.94
N THR A 176 5.31 -12.99 35.21
CA THR A 176 3.96 -13.54 35.05
C THR A 176 3.94 -14.66 34.01
N VAL A 177 3.07 -15.66 34.21
CA VAL A 177 2.93 -16.80 33.28
C VAL A 177 2.52 -16.36 31.86
N ASN A 178 1.80 -15.23 31.75
CA ASN A 178 1.29 -14.71 30.48
C ASN A 178 2.23 -13.73 29.77
N TYR A 179 3.44 -13.51 30.27
CA TYR A 179 4.39 -12.51 29.75
C TYR A 179 4.61 -12.62 28.23
N LYS A 180 4.84 -13.83 27.72
CA LYS A 180 5.05 -14.07 26.29
C LYS A 180 3.83 -13.71 25.44
N ASN A 181 2.63 -13.98 25.93
CA ASN A 181 1.39 -13.63 25.22
C ASN A 181 1.22 -12.10 25.16
N ILE A 182 1.55 -11.41 26.24
CA ILE A 182 1.47 -9.95 26.32
C ILE A 182 2.49 -9.29 25.37
N LEU A 183 3.71 -9.83 25.28
CA LEU A 183 4.70 -9.41 24.29
C LEU A 183 4.20 -9.62 22.86
N ASN A 184 3.57 -10.76 22.57
CA ASN A 184 2.98 -11.02 21.26
C ASN A 184 1.88 -10.01 20.94
N THR A 185 1.03 -9.66 21.91
CA THR A 185 0.02 -8.60 21.76
C THR A 185 0.67 -7.26 21.43
N ALA A 186 1.73 -6.87 22.13
CA ALA A 186 2.45 -5.63 21.84
C ALA A 186 2.98 -5.60 20.39
N LEU A 187 3.60 -6.70 19.95
CA LEU A 187 4.19 -6.81 18.63
C LEU A 187 3.12 -6.83 17.51
N ILE A 188 2.01 -7.54 17.73
CA ILE A 188 0.85 -7.54 16.82
C ILE A 188 0.30 -6.12 16.70
N THR A 189 0.03 -5.44 17.83
CA THR A 189 -0.50 -4.08 17.81
C THR A 189 0.44 -3.12 17.09
N ALA A 190 1.75 -3.17 17.36
CA ALA A 190 2.72 -2.32 16.67
C ALA A 190 2.68 -2.55 15.15
N ALA A 191 2.54 -3.80 14.71
CA ALA A 191 2.42 -4.15 13.30
C ALA A 191 1.11 -3.64 12.65
N LYS A 192 -0.02 -3.75 13.35
CA LYS A 192 -1.32 -3.21 12.87
C LYS A 192 -1.28 -1.70 12.64
N HIS A 193 -0.35 -1.00 13.28
CA HIS A 193 -0.15 0.45 13.17
C HIS A 193 1.15 0.84 12.44
N GLN A 194 1.82 -0.11 11.78
CA GLN A 194 3.08 0.10 11.04
C GLN A 194 4.20 0.79 11.84
N GLN A 195 4.24 0.58 13.16
CA GLN A 195 5.23 1.19 14.05
C GLN A 195 6.58 0.45 13.96
N ARG A 196 7.34 0.71 12.88
CA ARG A 196 8.61 0.03 12.54
C ARG A 196 9.61 0.01 13.70
N GLU A 197 9.81 1.16 14.37
CA GLU A 197 10.73 1.27 15.49
C GLU A 197 10.29 0.45 16.71
N SER A 198 8.98 0.42 17.00
CA SER A 198 8.41 -0.40 18.08
C SER A 198 8.58 -1.89 17.78
N ILE A 199 8.29 -2.32 16.55
CA ILE A 199 8.46 -3.71 16.09
C ILE A 199 9.92 -4.14 16.23
N LYS A 200 10.85 -3.34 15.70
CA LYS A 200 12.28 -3.58 15.78
C LYS A 200 12.75 -3.70 17.22
N TRP A 201 12.41 -2.73 18.05
CA TRP A 201 12.76 -2.73 19.46
C TRP A 201 12.22 -3.97 20.21
N LEU A 202 10.96 -4.35 19.97
CA LEU A 202 10.34 -5.52 20.60
C LEU A 202 11.02 -6.83 20.18
N ILE A 203 11.44 -6.96 18.92
CA ILE A 203 12.13 -8.15 18.41
C ILE A 203 13.57 -8.21 18.94
N GLU A 204 14.28 -7.09 18.94
CA GLU A 204 15.70 -7.05 19.33
C GLU A 204 15.90 -7.19 20.85
N GLU A 205 15.14 -6.44 21.66
CA GLU A 205 15.35 -6.41 23.11
C GLU A 205 14.67 -7.56 23.86
N TYR A 206 13.54 -8.05 23.34
CA TYR A 206 12.74 -9.10 24.01
C TYR A 206 12.76 -10.43 23.28
N ASN A 207 13.53 -10.55 22.18
CA ASN A 207 13.63 -11.74 21.35
C ASN A 207 12.25 -12.31 20.97
N THR A 208 11.32 -11.43 20.63
CA THR A 208 9.97 -11.82 20.20
C THR A 208 9.99 -12.39 18.79
N ASP A 209 9.09 -13.32 18.53
CA ASP A 209 9.00 -13.99 17.23
C ASP A 209 8.39 -13.03 16.19
N PRO A 210 9.15 -12.65 15.14
CA PRO A 210 8.68 -11.71 14.12
C PRO A 210 7.46 -12.20 13.34
N ILE A 211 7.15 -13.50 13.39
CA ILE A 211 5.89 -14.04 12.83
C ILE A 211 4.66 -13.40 13.46
N LYS A 212 4.75 -12.92 14.71
CA LYS A 212 3.64 -12.20 15.34
C LYS A 212 3.41 -10.83 14.70
N ALA A 213 4.48 -10.15 14.28
CA ALA A 213 4.35 -8.91 13.51
C ALA A 213 3.71 -9.19 12.15
N LEU A 214 4.15 -10.26 11.47
CA LEU A 214 3.57 -10.70 10.20
C LEU A 214 2.05 -10.94 10.32
N ASN A 215 1.61 -11.62 11.38
CA ASN A 215 0.19 -11.84 11.66
C ASN A 215 -0.59 -10.52 11.81
N GLY A 216 0.00 -9.52 12.47
CA GLY A 216 -0.62 -8.21 12.65
C GLY A 216 -0.83 -7.48 11.32
N ALA A 217 0.19 -7.46 10.46
CA ALA A 217 0.11 -6.86 9.12
C ALA A 217 -0.94 -7.56 8.24
N ILE A 218 -0.94 -8.90 8.24
CA ILE A 218 -1.91 -9.70 7.48
C ILE A 218 -3.35 -9.48 7.98
N TYR A 219 -3.55 -9.36 9.29
CA TYR A 219 -4.87 -9.11 9.88
C TYR A 219 -5.47 -7.80 9.38
N GLU A 220 -4.66 -6.73 9.29
CA GLU A 220 -5.08 -5.44 8.72
C GLU A 220 -5.11 -5.45 7.18
N LYS A 221 -4.81 -6.59 6.55
CA LYS A 221 -4.75 -6.76 5.09
C LYS A 221 -3.71 -5.85 4.43
N ASP A 222 -2.70 -5.43 5.19
CA ASP A 222 -1.58 -4.65 4.72
C ASP A 222 -0.47 -5.59 4.25
N PHE A 223 -0.66 -6.12 3.04
CA PHE A 223 0.22 -7.13 2.49
C PHE A 223 1.58 -6.56 2.06
N GLY A 224 1.64 -5.29 1.67
CA GLY A 224 2.91 -4.61 1.40
C GLY A 224 3.78 -4.55 2.65
N PHE A 225 3.18 -4.17 3.79
CA PHE A 225 3.89 -4.17 5.08
C PHE A 225 4.21 -5.59 5.58
N ALA A 226 3.35 -6.58 5.29
CA ALA A 226 3.65 -7.98 5.59
C ALA A 226 4.93 -8.46 4.89
N ILE A 227 5.11 -8.09 3.62
CA ILE A 227 6.34 -8.39 2.87
C ILE A 227 7.54 -7.62 3.41
N GLU A 228 7.37 -6.34 3.75
CA GLU A 228 8.43 -5.56 4.39
C GLU A 228 8.94 -6.27 5.66
N ILE A 229 8.05 -6.80 6.49
CA ILE A 229 8.40 -7.60 7.68
C ILE A 229 9.15 -8.89 7.27
N MET A 230 8.66 -9.63 6.27
CA MET A 230 9.30 -10.86 5.80
C MET A 230 10.72 -10.59 5.27
N LEU A 231 10.93 -9.50 4.52
CA LEU A 231 12.24 -9.11 4.01
C LEU A 231 13.16 -8.62 5.13
N THR A 232 12.65 -7.80 6.04
CA THR A 232 13.43 -7.22 7.15
C THR A 232 13.91 -8.30 8.10
N TYR A 233 13.09 -9.32 8.35
CA TYR A 233 13.39 -10.42 9.27
C TYR A 233 13.55 -11.75 8.55
N LYS A 234 14.04 -11.75 7.31
CA LYS A 234 14.13 -12.94 6.44
C LYS A 234 14.89 -14.12 7.05
N ASP A 235 15.89 -13.83 7.89
CA ASP A 235 16.68 -14.88 8.57
C ASP A 235 15.92 -15.52 9.75
N LYS A 236 14.86 -14.86 10.24
CA LYS A 236 14.02 -15.34 11.35
C LYS A 236 12.65 -15.85 10.87
N ILE A 237 12.11 -15.24 9.81
CA ILE A 237 10.90 -15.68 9.13
C ILE A 237 11.35 -16.53 7.94
N ILE A 238 11.51 -17.82 8.19
CA ILE A 238 11.69 -18.81 7.12
C ILE A 238 10.31 -19.36 6.71
N PRO A 239 10.11 -19.72 5.43
CA PRO A 239 8.80 -20.12 4.90
C PRO A 239 8.14 -21.28 5.66
N GLU A 240 8.93 -22.19 6.20
CA GLU A 240 8.48 -23.37 6.95
C GLU A 240 7.80 -23.01 8.27
N ASN A 241 8.15 -21.85 8.85
CA ASN A 241 7.55 -21.37 10.09
C ASN A 241 6.22 -20.61 9.84
N ILE A 242 5.91 -20.27 8.58
CA ILE A 242 4.68 -19.56 8.23
C ILE A 242 3.52 -20.55 8.30
N SER A 243 2.59 -20.31 9.22
CA SER A 243 1.42 -21.16 9.40
C SER A 243 0.61 -21.30 8.10
N PRO A 244 0.18 -22.52 7.71
CA PRO A 244 -0.69 -22.73 6.55
C PRO A 244 -2.01 -21.95 6.62
N VAL A 245 -2.44 -21.53 7.82
CA VAL A 245 -3.63 -20.68 8.01
C VAL A 245 -3.45 -19.30 7.37
N LEU A 246 -2.21 -18.83 7.21
CA LEU A 246 -1.89 -17.54 6.57
C LEU A 246 -1.85 -17.63 5.04
N THR A 247 -1.74 -18.85 4.49
CA THR A 247 -1.63 -19.08 3.03
C THR A 247 -2.73 -18.40 2.22
N PRO A 248 -4.03 -18.49 2.56
CA PRO A 248 -5.08 -17.81 1.79
C PRO A 248 -4.94 -16.28 1.80
N HIS A 249 -4.41 -15.71 2.88
CA HIS A 249 -4.22 -14.28 3.03
C HIS A 249 -3.02 -13.79 2.20
N LEU A 250 -1.89 -14.49 2.29
CA LEU A 250 -0.70 -14.21 1.48
C LEU A 250 -0.97 -14.43 -0.02
N LYS A 251 -1.80 -15.42 -0.38
CA LYS A 251 -2.21 -15.67 -1.77
C LYS A 251 -2.80 -14.43 -2.43
N LYS A 252 -3.59 -13.62 -1.70
CA LYS A 252 -4.21 -12.43 -2.28
C LYS A 252 -3.16 -11.46 -2.87
N TYR A 253 -2.01 -11.34 -2.22
CA TYR A 253 -0.91 -10.48 -2.65
C TYR A 253 -0.04 -11.12 -3.73
N PHE A 254 0.32 -12.40 -3.54
CA PHE A 254 1.11 -13.16 -4.51
C PHE A 254 0.33 -13.58 -5.76
N ASN A 255 -0.95 -13.23 -5.90
CA ASN A 255 -1.66 -13.38 -7.18
C ASN A 255 -1.14 -12.40 -8.25
N GLU A 256 -0.45 -11.33 -7.85
CA GLU A 256 0.18 -10.40 -8.78
C GLU A 256 1.62 -10.85 -9.06
N LYS A 257 1.92 -11.15 -10.34
CA LYS A 257 3.24 -11.63 -10.77
C LYS A 257 4.36 -10.64 -10.39
N PHE A 258 4.11 -9.33 -10.49
CA PHE A 258 5.05 -8.28 -10.05
C PHE A 258 5.46 -8.45 -8.59
N ASN A 259 4.49 -8.63 -7.69
CA ASN A 259 4.73 -8.77 -6.26
C ASN A 259 5.58 -10.00 -5.93
N ILE A 260 5.38 -11.10 -6.66
CA ILE A 260 6.21 -12.31 -6.52
C ILE A 260 7.65 -12.01 -6.92
N TYR A 261 7.88 -11.48 -8.12
CA TYR A 261 9.24 -11.25 -8.61
C TYR A 261 9.97 -10.17 -7.83
N TYR A 262 9.26 -9.10 -7.44
CA TYR A 262 9.80 -8.07 -6.56
C TYR A 262 10.26 -8.63 -5.21
N PHE A 263 9.42 -9.47 -4.59
CA PHE A 263 9.76 -10.10 -3.32
C PHE A 263 10.94 -11.05 -3.46
N LEU A 264 10.88 -11.98 -4.43
CA LEU A 264 11.90 -13.00 -4.63
C LEU A 264 13.24 -12.38 -5.04
N SER A 265 13.26 -11.38 -5.91
CA SER A 265 14.49 -10.69 -6.31
C SER A 265 15.15 -9.91 -5.16
N SER A 266 14.36 -9.53 -4.14
CA SER A 266 14.86 -8.87 -2.93
C SER A 266 15.50 -9.86 -1.93
N VAL A 267 15.25 -11.16 -2.06
CA VAL A 267 15.90 -12.20 -1.24
C VAL A 267 17.26 -12.54 -1.84
N THR A 268 18.31 -11.92 -1.31
CA THR A 268 19.68 -12.06 -1.81
C THR A 268 20.35 -13.40 -1.51
N ASP A 269 19.87 -14.14 -0.50
CA ASP A 269 20.39 -15.45 -0.16
C ASP A 269 19.74 -16.52 -1.05
N ASP A 270 20.55 -17.26 -1.81
CA ASP A 270 20.06 -18.15 -2.85
C ASP A 270 19.31 -19.37 -2.28
N GLU A 271 19.78 -19.93 -1.16
CA GLU A 271 19.13 -21.08 -0.50
C GLU A 271 17.77 -20.67 0.10
N LEU A 272 17.72 -19.52 0.76
CA LEU A 272 16.48 -18.97 1.30
C LEU A 272 15.51 -18.57 0.19
N ARG A 273 16.00 -18.00 -0.92
CA ARG A 273 15.18 -17.66 -2.08
C ARG A 273 14.53 -18.90 -2.69
N GLU A 274 15.26 -20.00 -2.80
CA GLU A 274 14.72 -21.29 -3.24
C GLU A 274 13.59 -21.78 -2.32
N LYS A 275 13.76 -21.69 -0.99
CA LYS A 275 12.69 -22.04 -0.03
C LYS A 275 11.45 -21.16 -0.22
N TYR A 276 11.65 -19.86 -0.45
CA TYR A 276 10.56 -18.94 -0.73
C TYR A 276 9.86 -19.23 -2.06
N ILE A 277 10.60 -19.59 -3.12
CA ILE A 277 10.05 -20.03 -4.41
C ILE A 277 9.13 -21.23 -4.20
N GLN A 278 9.61 -22.27 -3.52
CA GLN A 278 8.82 -23.48 -3.25
C GLN A 278 7.54 -23.16 -2.45
N HIS A 279 7.66 -22.31 -1.43
CA HIS A 279 6.51 -21.90 -0.62
C HIS A 279 5.50 -21.11 -1.44
N ILE A 280 5.94 -20.11 -2.22
CA ILE A 280 5.06 -19.27 -3.04
C ILE A 280 4.41 -20.09 -4.15
N ALA A 281 5.15 -20.96 -4.83
CA ALA A 281 4.62 -21.88 -5.83
C ALA A 281 3.46 -22.72 -5.26
N LYS A 282 3.61 -23.23 -4.03
CA LYS A 282 2.55 -23.95 -3.33
C LYS A 282 1.34 -23.07 -2.99
N ILE A 283 1.54 -21.82 -2.57
CA ILE A 283 0.47 -20.86 -2.28
C ILE A 283 -0.38 -20.61 -3.54
N ILE A 284 0.28 -20.30 -4.66
CA ILE A 284 -0.39 -19.88 -5.90
C ILE A 284 -0.77 -21.06 -6.80
N ARG A 285 -0.29 -22.28 -6.50
CA ARG A 285 -0.42 -23.50 -7.32
C ARG A 285 0.25 -23.35 -8.70
N ALA A 286 1.45 -22.80 -8.72
CA ALA A 286 2.28 -22.70 -9.92
C ALA A 286 3.35 -23.81 -9.95
N ASP A 287 3.90 -24.03 -11.14
CA ASP A 287 5.09 -24.86 -11.30
C ASP A 287 6.31 -24.21 -10.64
N THR A 288 7.09 -25.00 -9.90
CA THR A 288 8.19 -24.49 -9.08
C THR A 288 9.42 -24.19 -9.93
N GLU A 289 9.75 -25.04 -10.90
CA GLU A 289 10.90 -24.84 -11.80
C GLU A 289 10.65 -23.64 -12.70
N GLN A 290 9.45 -23.53 -13.27
CA GLN A 290 9.08 -22.37 -14.08
C GLN A 290 9.13 -21.06 -13.29
N LEU A 291 8.67 -21.05 -12.03
CA LEU A 291 8.74 -19.86 -11.19
C LEU A 291 10.19 -19.46 -10.89
N LYS A 292 11.06 -20.45 -10.67
CA LYS A 292 12.49 -20.25 -10.45
C LYS A 292 13.14 -19.63 -11.68
N ASP A 293 12.98 -20.24 -12.85
CA ASP A 293 13.58 -19.77 -14.10
C ASP A 293 13.15 -18.33 -14.41
N ASN A 294 11.84 -18.05 -14.30
CA ASN A 294 11.32 -16.70 -14.49
C ASN A 294 11.88 -15.68 -13.48
N THR A 295 12.15 -16.11 -12.24
CA THR A 295 12.74 -15.24 -11.21
C THR A 295 14.20 -14.96 -11.51
N GLU A 296 14.96 -15.96 -11.97
CA GLU A 296 16.36 -15.80 -12.37
C GLU A 296 16.49 -14.88 -13.59
N ASP A 297 15.67 -15.09 -14.63
CA ASP A 297 15.57 -14.20 -15.80
C ASP A 297 15.30 -12.74 -15.38
N PHE A 298 14.35 -12.54 -14.46
CA PHE A 298 14.00 -11.23 -13.95
C PHE A 298 15.17 -10.55 -13.21
N ILE A 299 15.88 -11.31 -12.37
CA ILE A 299 17.07 -10.83 -11.65
C ILE A 299 18.18 -10.45 -12.63
N ASP A 300 18.39 -11.23 -13.68
CA ASP A 300 19.41 -10.97 -14.69
C ASP A 300 19.09 -9.72 -15.49
N ILE A 301 17.82 -9.48 -15.84
CA ILE A 301 17.39 -8.22 -16.46
C ILE A 301 17.72 -7.02 -15.57
N MET A 302 17.38 -7.10 -14.28
CA MET A 302 17.70 -6.03 -13.32
C MET A 302 19.19 -5.71 -13.30
N LYS A 303 20.04 -6.75 -13.25
CA LYS A 303 21.50 -6.62 -13.18
C LYS A 303 22.11 -6.12 -14.49
N ASN A 304 21.78 -6.75 -15.61
CA ASN A 304 22.36 -6.48 -16.92
C ASN A 304 22.02 -5.08 -17.42
N HIS A 305 20.76 -4.65 -17.22
CA HIS A 305 20.29 -3.34 -17.64
C HIS A 305 20.37 -2.27 -16.54
N LYS A 306 20.81 -2.64 -15.32
CA LYS A 306 20.91 -1.76 -14.14
C LYS A 306 19.60 -1.03 -13.86
N LEU A 307 18.51 -1.78 -13.91
CA LEU A 307 17.13 -1.28 -13.78
C LEU A 307 16.64 -1.41 -12.34
N SER A 308 15.71 -0.52 -11.96
CA SER A 308 14.90 -0.72 -10.76
C SER A 308 13.98 -1.93 -10.96
N ALA A 309 13.46 -2.52 -9.87
CA ALA A 309 12.53 -3.65 -10.00
C ALA A 309 11.24 -3.29 -10.79
N ASN A 310 10.78 -2.04 -10.65
CA ASN A 310 9.64 -1.53 -11.43
C ASN A 310 9.97 -1.47 -12.92
N ASP A 311 11.11 -0.85 -13.27
CA ASP A 311 11.53 -0.73 -14.68
C ASP A 311 11.84 -2.10 -15.29
N ALA A 312 12.46 -3.00 -14.52
CA ALA A 312 12.80 -4.34 -14.96
C ALA A 312 11.56 -5.22 -15.20
N TYR A 313 10.47 -5.02 -14.45
CA TYR A 313 9.28 -5.84 -14.62
C TYR A 313 8.57 -5.53 -15.93
N VAL A 314 8.53 -4.25 -16.28
CA VAL A 314 8.03 -3.80 -17.57
C VAL A 314 8.88 -4.39 -18.70
N TYR A 315 10.21 -4.27 -18.60
CA TYR A 315 11.12 -4.86 -19.56
C TYR A 315 10.93 -6.38 -19.70
N TYR A 316 10.82 -7.09 -18.57
CA TYR A 316 10.61 -8.53 -18.52
C TYR A 316 9.31 -8.96 -19.21
N VAL A 317 8.20 -8.26 -18.95
CA VAL A 317 6.92 -8.56 -19.61
C VAL A 317 7.04 -8.39 -21.12
N GLU A 318 7.57 -7.25 -21.58
CA GLU A 318 7.75 -7.00 -23.03
C GLU A 318 8.67 -8.05 -23.68
N ALA A 319 9.80 -8.39 -23.04
CA ALA A 319 10.74 -9.39 -23.52
C ALA A 319 10.08 -10.78 -23.66
N LYS A 320 9.28 -11.21 -22.69
CA LYS A 320 8.59 -12.51 -22.73
C LYS A 320 7.52 -12.58 -23.82
N TYR A 321 6.81 -11.49 -24.10
CA TYR A 321 5.88 -11.44 -25.23
C TYR A 321 6.62 -11.56 -26.57
N ILE A 322 7.73 -10.83 -26.72
CA ILE A 322 8.56 -10.86 -27.93
C ILE A 322 9.15 -12.26 -28.17
N GLU A 323 9.68 -12.90 -27.12
CA GLU A 323 10.21 -14.27 -27.14
C GLU A 323 9.17 -15.27 -27.66
N ARG A 324 7.93 -15.17 -27.14
CA ARG A 324 6.81 -16.03 -27.53
C ARG A 324 6.24 -15.72 -28.93
N LYS A 325 6.77 -14.69 -29.61
CA LYS A 325 6.23 -14.15 -30.87
C LYS A 325 4.77 -13.71 -30.74
N ASN A 326 4.31 -13.47 -29.52
CA ASN A 326 2.98 -12.96 -29.28
C ASN A 326 2.98 -11.45 -29.57
N PRO A 327 1.90 -10.92 -30.14
CA PRO A 327 1.72 -9.49 -30.20
C PRO A 327 1.74 -8.94 -28.78
N THR A 328 2.60 -7.96 -28.52
CA THR A 328 2.56 -7.29 -27.22
C THR A 328 1.38 -6.31 -27.25
N PRO A 329 0.83 -5.91 -26.09
CA PRO A 329 -0.18 -4.84 -26.01
C PRO A 329 0.29 -3.53 -26.68
N LEU A 330 1.60 -3.34 -26.80
CA LEU A 330 2.23 -2.28 -27.58
C LEU A 330 2.46 -2.66 -29.06
N GLY A 331 2.71 -3.93 -29.35
CA GLY A 331 2.93 -4.50 -30.69
C GLY A 331 1.71 -4.49 -31.60
N ASP A 332 0.50 -4.75 -31.08
CA ASP A 332 -0.76 -4.60 -31.85
C ASP A 332 -1.03 -3.12 -32.21
N TYR A 333 -0.65 -2.23 -31.31
CA TYR A 333 -0.76 -0.79 -31.48
C TYR A 333 0.29 -0.24 -32.47
N ILE A 334 1.52 -0.75 -32.42
CA ILE A 334 2.57 -0.44 -33.40
C ILE A 334 2.26 -1.06 -34.77
N SER A 335 1.70 -2.26 -34.86
CA SER A 335 1.19 -2.80 -36.14
C SER A 335 0.10 -1.91 -36.74
N SER A 336 -0.79 -1.37 -35.89
CA SER A 336 -1.79 -0.37 -36.30
C SER A 336 -1.13 0.95 -36.76
N PHE A 337 -0.10 1.42 -36.06
CA PHE A 337 0.70 2.59 -36.44
C PHE A 337 1.49 2.37 -37.74
N TYR A 338 2.11 1.20 -37.92
CA TYR A 338 2.91 0.83 -39.10
C TYR A 338 2.03 0.62 -40.33
N SER A 339 0.83 0.06 -40.15
CA SER A 339 -0.21 0.02 -41.18
C SER A 339 -0.66 1.44 -41.57
N LEU A 340 -0.85 2.35 -40.60
CA LEU A 340 -1.14 3.76 -40.86
C LEU A 340 0.03 4.51 -41.55
N TYR A 341 1.27 4.19 -41.18
CA TYR A 341 2.49 4.77 -41.73
C TYR A 341 2.73 4.32 -43.18
N ASN A 342 2.43 3.06 -43.48
CA ASN A 342 2.51 2.53 -44.86
C ASN A 342 1.32 2.94 -45.74
N THR A 343 0.14 3.24 -45.16
CA THR A 343 -1.05 3.66 -45.94
C THR A 343 -1.11 5.16 -46.17
N ASN A 344 -0.45 5.98 -45.33
CA ASN A 344 -0.25 7.40 -45.60
C ASN A 344 1.14 7.63 -46.21
N ILE A 345 1.14 7.87 -47.52
CA ILE A 345 2.28 8.22 -48.36
C ILE A 345 3.21 9.21 -47.66
N PHE A 346 4.32 8.72 -47.11
CA PHE A 346 5.53 9.50 -46.89
C PHE A 346 6.73 8.64 -47.29
N THR A 347 7.03 8.63 -48.60
CA THR A 347 8.39 8.40 -49.05
C THR A 347 9.28 9.43 -48.35
N PRO A 348 10.35 9.04 -47.64
CA PRO A 348 11.28 10.01 -47.09
C PRO A 348 11.98 10.71 -48.26
N GLN A 349 11.52 11.91 -48.62
CA GLN A 349 12.33 12.80 -49.45
C GLN A 349 13.46 13.33 -48.55
N GLY A 350 14.56 12.58 -48.53
CA GLY A 350 15.80 12.97 -47.88
C GLY A 350 16.28 11.95 -46.86
N GLY A 351 17.01 10.94 -47.34
CA GLY A 351 18.24 10.37 -46.75
C GLY A 351 18.30 9.85 -45.30
N ASN A 352 17.35 10.14 -44.42
CA ASN A 352 17.40 9.78 -43.00
C ASN A 352 16.13 8.99 -42.63
N ASN A 353 16.28 7.69 -42.43
CA ASN A 353 15.27 6.81 -41.83
C ASN A 353 15.08 7.14 -40.34
N GLU A 354 14.51 8.30 -40.01
CA GLU A 354 14.11 8.64 -38.64
C GLU A 354 12.74 8.03 -38.29
N ILE A 355 12.69 7.13 -37.31
CA ILE A 355 11.44 6.62 -36.74
C ILE A 355 11.06 7.54 -35.58
N CYS A 356 10.02 8.37 -35.73
CA CYS A 356 9.50 9.20 -34.63
C CYS A 356 8.43 8.43 -33.84
N ILE A 357 8.66 8.21 -32.53
CA ILE A 357 7.66 7.64 -31.61
C ILE A 357 6.93 8.79 -30.90
N PRO A 358 5.60 8.97 -31.06
CA PRO A 358 4.84 10.01 -30.38
C PRO A 358 4.90 9.91 -28.84
N ASN A 359 4.97 11.05 -28.15
CA ASN A 359 4.99 11.11 -26.67
C ASN A 359 3.79 10.44 -25.99
N GLU A 360 2.65 10.40 -26.65
CA GLU A 360 1.47 9.70 -26.13
C GLU A 360 1.66 8.17 -26.11
N ILE A 361 2.49 7.61 -26.99
CA ILE A 361 2.85 6.19 -26.97
C ILE A 361 3.72 5.90 -25.74
N LEU A 362 4.71 6.74 -25.46
CA LEU A 362 5.54 6.64 -24.25
C LEU A 362 4.68 6.77 -22.98
N ASN A 363 3.70 7.67 -22.99
CA ASN A 363 2.76 7.83 -21.87
C ASN A 363 1.81 6.64 -21.71
N ARG A 364 1.41 5.97 -22.79
CA ARG A 364 0.56 4.77 -22.74
C ARG A 364 1.33 3.50 -22.37
N ILE A 365 2.61 3.40 -22.76
CA ILE A 365 3.54 2.41 -22.18
C ILE A 365 3.60 2.65 -20.68
N ALA A 366 3.87 3.87 -20.24
CA ALA A 366 3.89 4.22 -18.83
C ALA A 366 2.55 3.91 -18.12
N TYR A 367 1.40 4.12 -18.77
CA TYR A 367 0.07 3.77 -18.23
C TYR A 367 -0.17 2.26 -18.14
N PHE A 368 0.21 1.50 -19.17
CA PHE A 368 0.15 0.03 -19.19
C PHE A 368 1.03 -0.59 -18.10
N CYS A 369 2.16 0.06 -17.79
CA CYS A 369 3.05 -0.32 -16.69
C CYS A 369 2.43 -0.12 -15.29
N THR A 370 1.39 0.72 -15.18
CA THR A 370 0.76 1.07 -13.89
C THR A 370 -0.54 0.32 -13.62
N GLU A 371 -1.19 -0.22 -14.64
CA GLU A 371 -2.51 -0.84 -14.56
C GLU A 371 -2.44 -2.25 -15.19
N HIS A 372 -2.10 -3.29 -14.42
CA HIS A 372 -2.93 -4.51 -14.45
C HIS A 372 -2.60 -5.49 -13.32
N PRO A 373 -3.67 -5.86 -12.59
CA PRO A 373 -4.23 -7.18 -12.85
C PRO A 373 -5.72 -7.08 -13.20
N LYS A 374 -6.05 -7.38 -14.47
CA LYS A 374 -7.39 -7.49 -15.10
C LYS A 374 -7.99 -6.21 -15.67
N LEU A 375 -8.17 -6.22 -16.99
CA LEU A 375 -9.08 -5.35 -17.74
C LEU A 375 -10.51 -5.55 -17.21
N LYS A 376 -10.88 -4.77 -16.20
CA LYS A 376 -12.28 -4.39 -15.96
C LYS A 376 -12.37 -2.88 -16.04
N HIS A 377 -12.86 -2.43 -17.19
CA HIS A 377 -13.49 -1.11 -17.35
C HIS A 377 -14.68 -1.04 -16.38
N ASP A 378 -14.44 -0.68 -15.11
CA ASP A 378 -15.39 0.06 -14.25
C ASP A 378 -14.89 0.33 -12.81
N ASP A 379 -13.59 0.27 -12.52
CA ASP A 379 -13.12 0.56 -11.16
C ASP A 379 -12.94 2.08 -10.94
N LYS A 380 -13.97 2.73 -10.41
CA LYS A 380 -13.91 4.11 -9.89
C LYS A 380 -13.30 4.17 -8.49
N SER A 381 -12.31 3.33 -8.16
CA SER A 381 -11.76 3.30 -6.80
C SER A 381 -10.23 3.21 -6.72
N SER A 382 -9.68 4.20 -5.99
CA SER A 382 -8.41 4.20 -5.26
C SER A 382 -7.10 4.61 -5.97
N GLY A 383 -6.88 5.92 -6.11
CA GLY A 383 -5.81 6.65 -5.40
C GLY A 383 -4.33 6.21 -5.47
N HIS A 384 -3.92 5.26 -6.31
CA HIS A 384 -2.52 4.86 -6.44
C HIS A 384 -1.85 5.59 -7.61
N ARG A 385 -1.04 6.61 -7.31
CA ARG A 385 -0.09 7.18 -8.27
C ARG A 385 1.18 6.33 -8.26
N TYR A 386 1.33 5.43 -9.21
CA TYR A 386 2.59 4.72 -9.43
C TYR A 386 3.60 5.61 -10.15
N SER A 387 4.89 5.43 -9.86
CA SER A 387 5.98 6.25 -10.38
C SER A 387 6.21 6.03 -11.88
N SER A 388 6.40 7.11 -12.64
CA SER A 388 6.84 7.04 -14.04
C SER A 388 8.12 6.22 -14.19
N LEU A 389 8.22 5.46 -15.28
CA LEU A 389 9.46 4.76 -15.66
C LEU A 389 10.66 5.71 -15.62
N SER A 390 11.79 5.20 -15.14
CA SER A 390 13.03 5.97 -15.21
C SER A 390 13.46 6.16 -16.66
N GLU A 391 14.28 7.17 -16.94
CA GLU A 391 14.85 7.36 -18.29
C GLU A 391 15.61 6.11 -18.76
N LYS A 392 16.28 5.40 -17.84
CA LYS A 392 16.94 4.13 -18.12
C LYS A 392 15.96 3.02 -18.46
N GLY A 393 14.86 2.90 -17.72
CA GLY A 393 13.78 1.97 -18.02
C GLY A 393 13.20 2.20 -19.41
N ASN A 394 12.89 3.46 -19.74
CA ASN A 394 12.42 3.85 -21.07
C ASN A 394 13.42 3.46 -22.17
N ASN A 395 14.70 3.79 -22.00
CA ASN A 395 15.73 3.45 -22.99
C ASN A 395 15.91 1.93 -23.15
N ALA A 396 15.87 1.16 -22.07
CA ALA A 396 16.00 -0.29 -22.12
C ALA A 396 14.84 -0.92 -22.91
N VAL A 397 13.60 -0.52 -22.63
CA VAL A 397 12.44 -0.99 -23.39
C VAL A 397 12.57 -0.60 -24.87
N ILE A 398 12.93 0.65 -25.17
CA ILE A 398 13.14 1.12 -26.56
C ILE A 398 14.22 0.29 -27.27
N ASP A 399 15.34 -0.02 -26.60
CA ASP A 399 16.43 -0.80 -27.17
C ASP A 399 16.00 -2.25 -27.50
N LEU A 400 15.27 -2.91 -26.59
CA LEU A 400 14.68 -4.24 -26.84
C LEU A 400 13.80 -4.24 -28.10
N TRP A 401 13.00 -3.18 -28.25
CA TRP A 401 12.14 -3.00 -29.42
C TRP A 401 12.92 -2.75 -30.71
N PHE A 402 13.99 -1.95 -30.66
CA PHE A 402 14.85 -1.74 -31.82
C PHE A 402 15.52 -3.01 -32.31
N GLU A 403 16.01 -3.84 -31.38
CA GLU A 403 16.59 -5.14 -31.70
C GLU A 403 15.55 -6.02 -32.37
N ARG A 404 14.33 -6.09 -31.80
CA ARG A 404 13.24 -6.86 -32.39
C ARG A 404 12.82 -6.38 -33.78
N ILE A 405 12.73 -5.07 -33.99
CA ILE A 405 12.44 -4.49 -35.30
C ILE A 405 13.57 -4.82 -36.29
N GLY A 406 14.83 -4.77 -35.85
CA GLY A 406 15.98 -5.19 -36.65
C GLY A 406 15.89 -6.66 -37.09
N GLU A 407 15.56 -7.56 -36.16
CA GLU A 407 15.30 -8.98 -36.46
C GLU A 407 14.16 -9.15 -37.48
N ILE A 408 13.06 -8.43 -37.28
CA ILE A 408 11.89 -8.47 -38.16
C ILE A 408 12.23 -7.99 -39.57
N ILE A 409 12.97 -6.89 -39.70
CA ILE A 409 13.40 -6.34 -40.99
C ILE A 409 14.33 -7.32 -41.72
N SER A 410 15.10 -8.13 -40.99
CA SER A 410 15.93 -9.18 -41.57
C SER A 410 15.10 -10.35 -42.14
N LEU A 411 13.84 -10.49 -41.73
CA LEU A 411 12.86 -11.41 -42.32
C LEU A 411 12.20 -10.75 -43.54
N ARG A 412 11.89 -11.52 -44.60
CA ARG A 412 11.28 -10.94 -45.81
C ARG A 412 9.93 -10.27 -45.48
N PRO A 413 9.63 -9.08 -46.04
CA PRO A 413 8.42 -8.30 -45.73
C PRO A 413 7.11 -9.08 -45.86
N GLU A 414 7.00 -9.92 -46.89
CA GLU A 414 5.80 -10.73 -47.19
C GLU A 414 5.59 -11.88 -46.19
N GLU A 415 6.69 -12.46 -45.69
CA GLU A 415 6.65 -13.53 -44.69
C GLU A 415 6.28 -12.98 -43.30
N TYR A 416 6.73 -11.76 -43.00
CA TYR A 416 6.39 -11.06 -41.77
C TYR A 416 4.92 -10.61 -41.74
N ILE A 417 4.42 -9.98 -42.82
CA ILE A 417 3.01 -9.58 -42.94
C ILE A 417 2.08 -10.78 -42.76
N ARG A 418 2.45 -11.93 -43.33
CA ARG A 418 1.70 -13.19 -43.19
C ARG A 418 1.71 -13.72 -41.75
N LYS A 419 2.86 -13.76 -41.08
CA LYS A 419 2.98 -14.21 -39.68
C LYS A 419 2.26 -13.31 -38.67
N VAL A 420 2.30 -11.98 -38.86
CA VAL A 420 1.57 -11.01 -38.02
C VAL A 420 0.06 -11.20 -38.18
N SER A 421 -0.41 -11.39 -39.42
CA SER A 421 -1.83 -11.63 -39.71
C SER A 421 -2.31 -12.98 -39.14
N GLU A 422 -1.53 -14.05 -39.26
CA GLU A 422 -1.86 -15.37 -38.69
C GLU A 422 -1.87 -15.35 -37.15
N SER A 423 -0.95 -14.62 -36.51
CA SER A 423 -0.85 -14.50 -35.05
C SER A 423 -1.96 -13.62 -34.44
N ALA A 424 -2.37 -12.56 -35.15
CA ALA A 424 -3.51 -11.71 -34.76
C ALA A 424 -4.86 -12.46 -34.80
N ILE A 425 -4.98 -13.49 -35.65
CA ILE A 425 -6.19 -14.31 -35.79
C ILE A 425 -6.30 -15.39 -34.69
N MET A 426 -5.17 -15.90 -34.19
CA MET A 426 -5.13 -16.94 -33.15
C MET A 426 -5.40 -16.42 -31.73
N LEU A 427 -5.41 -15.11 -31.50
CA LEU A 427 -5.65 -14.48 -30.19
C LEU A 427 -7.11 -14.55 -29.67
N THR A 428 -7.95 -15.40 -30.26
CA THR A 428 -9.33 -15.60 -29.79
C THR A 428 -9.52 -16.88 -28.99
N TYR A 429 -8.64 -17.88 -29.10
CA TYR A 429 -8.77 -19.14 -28.38
C TYR A 429 -7.40 -19.77 -28.14
N GLU A 430 -7.16 -20.21 -26.89
CA GLU A 430 -6.02 -21.02 -26.39
C GLU A 430 -4.86 -20.25 -25.72
N ASP A 431 -4.93 -20.05 -24.39
CA ASP A 431 -3.98 -20.61 -23.41
C ASP A 431 -4.08 -19.99 -22.00
N ASP A 432 -3.70 -20.78 -20.99
CA ASP A 432 -3.84 -20.58 -19.53
C ASP A 432 -3.13 -19.34 -18.92
N ASP A 433 -2.51 -18.48 -19.73
CA ASP A 433 -1.76 -17.29 -19.26
C ASP A 433 -2.56 -15.96 -19.30
N ASN A 434 -3.82 -15.99 -19.75
CA ASN A 434 -4.85 -14.94 -19.62
C ASN A 434 -4.35 -13.47 -19.60
N PHE A 435 -3.95 -12.96 -20.75
CA PHE A 435 -3.86 -11.52 -21.01
C PHE A 435 -5.04 -11.08 -21.88
N SER A 436 -5.78 -10.05 -21.48
CA SER A 436 -7.00 -9.64 -22.19
C SER A 436 -6.72 -8.69 -23.37
N PRO A 437 -7.51 -8.75 -24.46
CA PRO A 437 -7.30 -7.95 -25.67
C PRO A 437 -7.78 -6.49 -25.49
N VAL A 438 -7.05 -5.55 -26.10
CA VAL A 438 -7.30 -4.10 -26.04
C VAL A 438 -7.28 -3.55 -27.45
N ILE A 439 -8.37 -2.94 -27.93
CA ILE A 439 -8.38 -1.68 -28.71
C ILE A 439 -9.83 -1.35 -29.12
N SER A 440 -10.24 -0.11 -28.88
CA SER A 440 -11.26 0.59 -29.67
C SER A 440 -10.92 2.08 -29.82
N ASN A 441 -10.69 2.51 -31.07
CA ASN A 441 -10.68 3.87 -31.66
C ASN A 441 -9.39 4.75 -31.68
N PRO A 442 -9.09 5.42 -32.84
CA PRO A 442 -7.94 6.31 -33.04
C PRO A 442 -8.30 7.81 -33.05
N ILE A 443 -7.44 8.70 -32.50
CA ILE A 443 -7.45 10.16 -32.70
C ILE A 443 -5.98 10.69 -32.79
N LYS A 444 -5.77 11.81 -33.53
CA LYS A 444 -4.53 12.41 -34.09
C LYS A 444 -3.43 12.89 -33.10
N TYR A 445 -2.16 12.93 -33.56
CA TYR A 445 -0.92 13.22 -32.78
C TYR A 445 -0.01 14.34 -33.35
N GLU A 446 0.85 14.93 -32.49
CA GLU A 446 1.98 15.85 -32.80
C GLU A 446 3.34 15.30 -32.30
N TYR A 447 4.48 15.75 -32.87
CA TYR A 447 5.83 15.12 -32.81
C TYR A 447 6.95 16.02 -32.23
N THR A 448 8.04 15.43 -31.68
CA THR A 448 9.29 16.13 -31.28
C THR A 448 10.57 15.33 -31.57
N SER A 449 11.67 16.00 -31.94
CA SER A 449 12.94 15.43 -32.43
C SER A 449 14.05 15.36 -31.37
N GLY A 450 14.52 14.15 -31.05
CA GLY A 450 15.68 13.91 -30.16
C GLY A 450 16.34 12.52 -30.35
N PHE A 451 16.04 11.85 -31.46
CA PHE A 451 16.19 10.40 -31.64
C PHE A 451 17.41 10.01 -32.52
N ALA A 452 17.84 10.90 -33.40
CA ALA A 452 18.88 10.64 -34.42
C ALA A 452 20.29 10.38 -33.84
N ASP A 453 20.60 10.92 -32.67
CA ASP A 453 21.96 10.89 -32.15
C ASP A 453 22.33 9.59 -31.42
N ARG A 454 21.34 8.82 -30.95
CA ARG A 454 21.59 7.54 -30.24
C ARG A 454 21.83 6.36 -31.18
N ILE A 455 21.20 6.34 -32.37
CA ILE A 455 21.36 5.27 -33.37
C ILE A 455 22.76 5.31 -34.01
N ARG A 456 23.28 6.51 -34.32
CA ARG A 456 24.61 6.67 -34.93
C ARG A 456 25.76 6.16 -34.04
N ALA A 457 25.61 6.23 -32.72
CA ALA A 457 26.63 5.79 -31.77
C ALA A 457 26.73 4.26 -31.62
N ARG A 458 25.67 3.49 -31.97
CA ARG A 458 25.67 2.03 -31.88
C ARG A 458 26.13 1.36 -33.18
N GLN A 459 25.83 1.93 -34.35
CA GLN A 459 26.24 1.34 -35.64
C GLN A 459 27.76 1.37 -35.86
N THR A 460 28.49 2.30 -35.24
CA THR A 460 29.96 2.36 -35.33
C THR A 460 30.67 1.30 -34.49
N ASN A 461 30.04 0.75 -33.44
CA ASN A 461 30.67 -0.23 -32.54
C ASN A 461 30.50 -1.70 -32.99
N VAL A 462 29.59 -1.98 -33.94
CA VAL A 462 29.35 -3.35 -34.46
C VAL A 462 30.22 -3.65 -35.69
N LEU A 463 30.86 -2.64 -36.29
CA LEU A 463 31.71 -2.79 -37.47
C LEU A 463 33.20 -2.95 -37.17
N ASP A 464 33.62 -2.93 -35.90
CA ASP A 464 35.04 -3.01 -35.48
C ASP A 464 35.36 -4.13 -34.45
N ARG A 465 34.62 -5.25 -34.43
CA ARG A 465 35.04 -6.48 -33.75
C ARG A 465 34.82 -7.74 -34.57
#